data_AF-A0A0W1QKB2-F1
#
_entry.id   AF-A0A0W1QKB2-F1
#
_cell.length_a   1.000
_cell.length_b   1.000
_cell.length_c   1.000
_cell.angle_alpha   90.00
_cell.angle_beta   90.00
_cell.angle_gamma   90.00
#
_symmetry.space_group_name_H-M   'P 1'
#
loop_
_entity.id
_entity.type
_entity.pdbx_description
1 polymer ?
#
loop_
_entity_poly.entity_id
_entity_poly.type
_entity_poly.pdbx_seq_one_letter_code
_entity_poly.pdbx_strand_id
1 'polypeptide(L)'
;MSKKFDIWQAMSNFFYIEGRNRMAVSARQRKIGVAAAVMMLGSVVAGLVIAILPLHLPIAIAGGLAALVLAAAFLVALPWWRMLDYMQRDGHLFSWYWGGSFGGGLALVLLAIGTGVRSPWFAGAALVWLLQCGGYGISRLIWWFAHRSQAS
;
A
#
# COMPACT_ATOMS: atom_id res chain seq x y z
N MET A 1 9.01 39.88 -40.02
CA MET A 1 9.30 39.07 -38.82
C MET A 1 9.24 37.60 -39.20
N SER A 2 10.27 36.84 -38.84
CA SER A 2 10.64 35.56 -39.46
C SER A 2 9.95 34.38 -38.78
N LYS A 3 9.10 33.64 -39.52
CA LYS A 3 8.44 32.39 -39.08
C LYS A 3 9.40 31.34 -38.47
N LYS A 4 10.69 31.40 -38.80
CA LYS A 4 11.69 30.51 -38.21
C LYS A 4 11.90 30.79 -36.71
N PHE A 5 11.79 32.04 -36.27
CA PHE A 5 12.02 32.42 -34.88
C PHE A 5 10.93 31.85 -33.95
N ASP A 6 9.67 31.88 -34.39
CA ASP A 6 8.54 31.34 -33.62
C ASP A 6 8.63 29.82 -33.42
N ILE A 7 9.14 29.09 -34.41
CA ILE A 7 9.32 27.62 -34.34
C ILE A 7 10.38 27.27 -33.30
N TRP A 8 11.52 27.98 -33.28
CA TRP A 8 12.58 27.74 -32.30
C TRP A 8 12.12 28.00 -30.87
N GLN A 9 11.30 29.03 -30.66
CA GLN A 9 10.77 29.39 -29.35
C GLN A 9 9.67 28.43 -28.87
N ALA A 10 8.84 27.93 -29.79
CA ALA A 10 7.88 26.87 -29.49
C ALA A 10 8.58 25.55 -29.11
N MET A 11 9.64 25.18 -29.83
CA MET A 11 10.42 23.98 -29.53
C MET A 11 11.14 24.10 -28.18
N SER A 12 11.78 25.24 -27.88
CA SER A 12 12.45 25.43 -26.59
C SER A 12 11.49 25.36 -25.41
N ASN A 13 10.30 25.95 -25.54
CA ASN A 13 9.26 25.89 -24.51
C ASN A 13 8.72 24.47 -24.32
N PHE A 14 8.53 23.72 -25.40
CA PHE A 14 8.12 22.32 -25.34
C PHE A 14 9.13 21.47 -24.56
N PHE A 15 10.42 21.57 -24.90
CA PHE A 15 11.49 20.85 -24.17
C PHE A 15 11.61 21.29 -22.70
N TYR A 16 11.44 22.58 -22.40
CA TYR A 16 11.47 23.08 -21.03
C TYR A 16 10.28 22.62 -20.17
N ILE A 17 9.09 22.55 -20.76
CA ILE A 17 7.87 22.05 -20.09
C ILE A 17 7.98 20.55 -19.87
N GLU A 18 8.43 19.80 -20.87
CA GLU A 18 8.56 18.36 -20.78
C GLU A 18 9.66 17.94 -19.79
N GLY A 19 10.80 18.65 -19.77
CA GLY A 19 11.85 18.46 -18.77
C GLY A 19 11.39 18.73 -17.33
N ARG A 20 10.61 19.80 -17.11
CA ARG A 20 10.01 20.10 -15.79
C ARG A 20 9.02 19.01 -15.35
N ASN A 21 8.17 18.54 -16.25
CA ASN A 21 7.19 17.51 -15.95
C ASN A 21 7.87 16.18 -15.58
N ARG A 22 8.90 15.76 -16.32
CA ARG A 22 9.68 14.55 -16.01
C ARG A 22 10.36 14.64 -14.63
N MET A 23 10.92 15.79 -14.27
CA MET A 23 11.51 16.00 -12.94
C MET A 23 10.45 15.92 -11.83
N ALA A 24 9.27 16.53 -12.02
CA ALA A 24 8.17 16.49 -11.06
C ALA A 24 7.62 15.06 -10.84
N VAL A 25 7.53 14.25 -11.91
CA VAL A 25 7.10 12.84 -11.83
C VAL A 25 8.10 12.01 -11.01
N SER A 26 9.41 12.18 -11.24
CA SER A 26 10.44 11.46 -10.48
C SER A 26 10.44 11.80 -8.97
N ALA A 27 10.17 13.06 -8.62
CA ALA A 27 10.09 13.50 -7.23
C ALA A 27 8.84 12.95 -6.53
N ARG A 28 7.70 12.89 -7.23
CA ARG A 28 6.46 12.29 -6.72
C ARG A 28 6.61 10.77 -6.53
N GLN A 29 7.19 10.08 -7.50
CA GLN A 29 7.47 8.64 -7.41
C GLN A 29 8.40 8.31 -6.24
N ARG A 30 9.45 9.11 -6.01
CA ARG A 30 10.34 8.96 -4.85
C ARG A 30 9.59 9.11 -3.53
N LYS A 31 8.72 10.11 -3.40
CA LYS A 31 7.90 10.30 -2.18
C LYS A 31 6.98 9.10 -1.92
N ILE A 32 6.36 8.56 -2.98
CA ILE A 32 5.52 7.35 -2.88
C ILE A 32 6.35 6.14 -2.46
N GLY A 33 7.55 5.95 -3.03
CA GLY A 33 8.46 4.87 -2.67
C GLY A 33 8.93 4.94 -1.20
N VAL A 34 9.29 6.13 -0.72
CA VAL A 34 9.66 6.34 0.69
C VAL A 34 8.47 6.06 1.61
N ALA A 35 7.27 6.55 1.29
CA ALA A 35 6.07 6.27 2.08
C ALA A 35 5.76 4.77 2.14
N ALA A 36 5.88 4.05 1.02
CA ALA A 36 5.69 2.60 0.99
C ALA A 36 6.72 1.86 1.87
N ALA A 37 7.99 2.26 1.82
CA ALA A 37 9.04 1.68 2.67
C ALA A 37 8.79 1.94 4.16
N VAL A 38 8.39 3.16 4.53
CA VAL A 38 8.02 3.51 5.91
C VAL A 38 6.83 2.67 6.39
N MET A 39 5.82 2.47 5.55
CA MET A 39 4.67 1.63 5.88
C MET A 39 5.06 0.16 6.07
N MET A 40 5.94 -0.38 5.21
CA MET A 40 6.47 -1.74 5.36
C MET A 40 7.25 -1.92 6.66
N LEU A 41 8.09 -0.96 7.03
CA LEU A 41 8.80 -0.98 8.31
C LEU A 41 7.82 -0.89 9.49
N GLY A 42 6.83 0.01 9.40
CA GLY A 42 5.80 0.17 10.42
C GLY A 42 4.98 -1.09 10.64
N SER A 43 4.62 -1.82 9.58
CA SER A 43 3.87 -3.07 9.69
C SER A 43 4.71 -4.21 10.27
N VAL A 44 6.01 -4.27 9.99
CA VAL A 44 6.94 -5.20 10.65
C VAL A 44 7.00 -4.93 12.16
N VAL A 45 7.18 -3.65 12.56
CA VAL A 45 7.22 -3.27 13.98
C VAL A 45 5.89 -3.59 14.67
N ALA A 46 4.76 -3.25 14.05
CA ALA A 46 3.44 -3.57 14.58
C ALA A 46 3.23 -5.10 14.74
N GLY A 47 3.66 -5.89 13.76
CA GLY A 47 3.61 -7.35 13.83
C GLY A 47 4.46 -7.92 14.97
N LEU A 48 5.66 -7.38 15.19
CA LEU A 48 6.52 -7.78 16.31
C LEU A 48 5.87 -7.44 17.66
N VAL A 49 5.29 -6.24 17.80
CA VAL A 49 4.56 -5.84 19.01
C VAL A 49 3.40 -6.81 19.27
N ILE A 50 2.58 -7.10 18.27
CA ILE A 50 1.45 -8.04 18.39
C ILE A 50 1.91 -9.46 18.75
N ALA A 51 3.07 -9.91 18.25
CA ALA A 51 3.61 -11.22 18.58
C ALA A 51 4.13 -11.32 20.03
N ILE A 52 4.60 -10.21 20.60
CA ILE A 52 5.19 -10.16 21.95
C ILE A 52 4.11 -9.92 23.02
N LEU A 53 3.07 -9.13 22.74
CA LEU A 53 2.03 -8.76 23.72
C LEU A 53 1.40 -9.97 24.47
N PRO A 54 1.03 -11.09 23.82
CA PRO A 54 0.43 -12.24 24.50
C PRO A 54 1.39 -12.98 25.44
N LEU A 55 2.71 -12.75 25.34
CA LEU A 55 3.70 -13.36 26.22
C LEU A 55 3.75 -12.70 27.61
N HIS A 56 3.27 -11.46 27.71
CA HIS A 56 3.38 -10.64 28.92
C HIS A 56 2.04 -10.13 29.46
N LEU A 57 0.96 -10.25 28.69
CA LEU A 57 -0.35 -9.70 29.05
C LEU A 57 -1.45 -10.76 28.98
N PRO A 58 -2.51 -10.62 29.79
CA PRO A 58 -3.72 -11.41 29.64
C PRO A 58 -4.28 -11.30 28.23
N ILE A 59 -4.82 -12.42 27.73
CA ILE A 59 -5.25 -12.58 26.34
C ILE A 59 -6.25 -11.51 25.88
N ALA A 60 -7.16 -11.08 26.77
CA ALA A 60 -8.14 -10.04 26.50
C ALA A 60 -7.48 -8.66 26.31
N ILE A 61 -6.46 -8.35 27.11
CA ILE A 61 -5.71 -7.08 27.02
C ILE A 61 -4.82 -7.10 25.77
N ALA A 62 -4.14 -8.22 25.49
CA ALA A 62 -3.35 -8.39 24.28
C ALA A 62 -4.20 -8.25 23.01
N GLY A 63 -5.39 -8.85 22.99
CA GLY A 63 -6.35 -8.70 21.88
C GLY A 63 -6.87 -7.29 21.71
N GLY A 64 -7.23 -6.62 22.80
CA GLY A 64 -7.64 -5.20 22.76
C GLY A 64 -6.55 -4.29 22.20
N LEU A 65 -5.30 -4.45 22.65
CA LEU A 65 -4.17 -3.67 22.15
C LEU A 65 -3.84 -3.98 20.70
N ALA A 66 -3.89 -5.24 20.28
CA ALA A 66 -3.64 -5.62 18.89
C ALA A 66 -4.71 -5.05 17.95
N ALA A 67 -5.99 -5.08 18.34
CA ALA A 67 -7.07 -4.43 17.60
C ALA A 67 -6.86 -2.91 17.52
N LEU A 68 -6.39 -2.28 18.60
CA LEU A 68 -6.12 -0.85 18.64
C LEU A 68 -4.95 -0.45 17.73
N VAL A 69 -3.88 -1.24 17.70
CA VAL A 69 -2.74 -1.07 16.78
C VAL A 69 -3.19 -1.20 15.32
N LEU A 70 -4.02 -2.20 15.01
CA LEU A 70 -4.59 -2.37 13.67
C LEU A 70 -5.48 -1.20 13.26
N ALA A 71 -6.35 -0.75 14.17
CA ALA A 71 -7.21 0.41 13.93
C ALA A 71 -6.38 1.69 13.71
N ALA A 72 -5.32 1.91 14.50
CA ALA A 72 -4.41 3.03 14.31
C ALA A 72 -3.69 2.96 12.95
N ALA A 73 -3.19 1.78 12.58
CA ALA A 73 -2.55 1.56 11.27
C ALA A 73 -3.52 1.86 10.11
N PHE A 74 -4.78 1.45 10.24
CA PHE A 74 -5.85 1.75 9.28
C PHE A 74 -6.11 3.26 9.16
N LEU A 75 -6.23 3.97 10.29
CA LEU A 75 -6.43 5.41 10.31
C LEU A 75 -5.26 6.19 9.69
N VAL A 76 -4.02 5.72 9.89
CA VAL A 76 -2.84 6.31 9.27
C VAL A 76 -2.79 6.03 7.77
N ALA A 77 -3.24 4.86 7.32
CA ALA A 77 -3.26 4.48 5.89
C ALA A 77 -4.40 5.15 5.10
N LEU A 78 -5.47 5.60 5.77
CA LEU A 78 -6.68 6.17 5.17
C LEU A 78 -6.45 7.29 4.14
N PRO A 79 -5.61 8.31 4.39
CA PRO A 79 -5.33 9.37 3.41
C PRO A 79 -4.64 8.82 2.15
N TRP A 80 -3.81 7.79 2.30
CA TRP A 80 -3.09 7.18 1.20
C TRP A 80 -4.00 6.29 0.36
N TRP A 81 -4.88 5.53 1.00
CA TRP A 81 -5.96 4.81 0.32
C TRP A 81 -6.85 5.76 -0.47
N ARG A 82 -7.27 6.89 0.12
CA ARG A 82 -8.01 7.94 -0.60
C ARG A 82 -7.25 8.57 -1.77
N MET A 83 -5.93 8.47 -1.79
CA MET A 83 -5.12 8.94 -2.93
C MET A 83 -5.01 7.87 -4.03
N LEU A 84 -4.96 6.59 -3.64
CA LEU A 84 -5.05 5.45 -4.56
C LEU A 84 -6.44 5.34 -5.18
N ASP A 85 -7.48 5.67 -4.41
CA ASP A 85 -8.88 5.79 -4.82
C ASP A 85 -9.04 6.59 -6.12
N TYR A 86 -8.31 7.71 -6.28
CA TYR A 86 -8.35 8.54 -7.48
C TYR A 86 -7.80 7.82 -8.73
N MET A 87 -6.77 6.98 -8.58
CA MET A 87 -6.24 6.12 -9.64
C MET A 87 -7.11 4.88 -9.89
N GLN A 88 -8.04 4.59 -8.99
CA GLN A 88 -8.82 3.36 -8.95
C GLN A 88 -10.28 3.55 -9.39
N ARG A 89 -10.79 4.78 -9.48
CA ARG A 89 -12.10 5.10 -10.10
C ARG A 89 -12.20 4.59 -11.54
N ASP A 90 -11.09 4.52 -12.26
CA ASP A 90 -11.04 3.96 -13.62
C ASP A 90 -11.10 2.42 -13.64
N GLY A 91 -10.90 1.75 -12.49
CA GLY A 91 -10.73 0.30 -12.40
C GLY A 91 -11.87 -0.49 -11.77
N HIS A 92 -12.91 0.14 -11.22
CA HIS A 92 -14.14 -0.48 -10.65
C HIS A 92 -13.97 -1.58 -9.55
N LEU A 93 -12.76 -1.92 -9.10
CA LEU A 93 -12.48 -3.12 -8.26
C LEU A 93 -12.50 -2.86 -6.72
N PHE A 94 -13.27 -1.88 -6.26
CA PHE A 94 -12.76 -0.92 -5.28
C PHE A 94 -12.83 -1.24 -3.78
N SER A 95 -13.96 -1.65 -3.22
CA SER A 95 -14.07 -1.72 -1.73
C SER A 95 -13.64 -3.06 -1.15
N TRP A 96 -13.76 -4.13 -1.95
CA TRP A 96 -13.64 -5.49 -1.44
C TRP A 96 -12.21 -5.86 -1.06
N TYR A 97 -11.21 -5.45 -1.85
CA TYR A 97 -9.83 -5.84 -1.59
C TYR A 97 -9.27 -5.21 -0.30
N TRP A 98 -9.50 -3.91 -0.07
CA TRP A 98 -8.96 -3.21 1.09
C TRP A 98 -9.71 -3.58 2.38
N GLY A 99 -11.05 -3.63 2.32
CA GLY A 99 -11.86 -4.10 3.43
C GLY A 99 -11.59 -5.57 3.76
N GLY A 100 -11.42 -6.41 2.74
CA GLY A 100 -11.09 -7.83 2.87
C GLY A 100 -9.68 -8.07 3.42
N SER A 101 -8.69 -7.31 2.96
CA SER A 101 -7.30 -7.42 3.46
C SER A 101 -7.20 -6.97 4.91
N PHE A 102 -7.89 -5.88 5.28
CA PHE A 102 -7.95 -5.41 6.66
C PHE A 102 -8.70 -6.39 7.57
N GLY A 103 -9.90 -6.83 7.16
CA GLY A 103 -10.68 -7.82 7.89
C GLY A 103 -9.93 -9.15 8.05
N GLY A 104 -9.24 -9.61 7.01
CA GLY A 104 -8.39 -10.78 7.05
C GLY A 104 -7.19 -10.63 7.99
N GLY A 105 -6.56 -9.45 8.02
CA GLY A 105 -5.47 -9.15 8.94
C GLY A 105 -5.92 -9.15 10.41
N LEU A 106 -7.09 -8.54 10.69
CA LEU A 106 -7.70 -8.59 12.02
C LEU A 106 -8.07 -10.02 12.43
N ALA A 107 -8.69 -10.79 11.52
CA ALA A 107 -9.02 -12.19 11.77
C ALA A 107 -7.78 -13.03 12.09
N LEU A 108 -6.66 -12.78 11.39
CA LEU A 108 -5.39 -13.44 11.67
C LEU A 108 -4.85 -13.14 13.07
N VAL A 109 -4.92 -11.89 13.51
CA VAL A 109 -4.51 -11.50 14.86
C VAL A 109 -5.38 -12.18 15.91
N LEU A 110 -6.71 -12.16 15.74
CA LEU A 110 -7.62 -12.83 16.67
C LEU A 110 -7.38 -14.33 16.70
N LEU A 111 -7.11 -14.96 15.55
CA LEU A 111 -6.81 -16.38 15.45
C LEU A 111 -5.46 -16.75 16.07
N ALA A 112 -4.43 -15.91 15.88
CA ALA A 112 -3.13 -16.05 16.52
C ALA A 112 -3.24 -16.00 18.04
N ILE A 113 -4.09 -15.10 18.55
CA ILE A 113 -4.37 -14.95 19.97
C ILE A 113 -5.14 -16.17 20.48
N GLY A 114 -6.26 -16.53 19.84
CA GLY A 114 -7.15 -17.59 20.32
C GLY A 114 -6.59 -19.01 20.18
N THR A 115 -5.76 -19.26 19.18
CA THR A 115 -5.25 -20.63 18.88
C THR A 115 -3.73 -20.76 18.98
N GLY A 116 -3.00 -19.65 19.08
CA GLY A 116 -1.55 -19.62 19.00
C GLY A 116 -1.02 -19.58 17.56
N VAL A 117 0.12 -18.92 17.37
CA VAL A 117 0.80 -18.79 16.06
C VAL A 117 1.32 -20.12 15.48
N ARG A 118 1.42 -21.17 16.30
CA ARG A 118 1.82 -22.52 15.86
C ARG A 118 0.64 -23.41 15.50
N SER A 119 -0.60 -22.91 15.61
CA SER A 119 -1.79 -23.66 15.28
C SER A 119 -1.89 -23.94 13.78
N PRO A 120 -2.30 -25.16 13.35
CA PRO A 120 -2.62 -25.45 11.95
C PRO A 120 -3.65 -24.49 11.37
N TRP A 121 -4.61 -24.04 12.19
CA TRP A 121 -5.63 -23.06 11.78
C TRP A 121 -5.01 -21.70 11.43
N PHE A 122 -4.09 -21.22 12.28
CA PHE A 122 -3.38 -19.98 12.01
C PHE A 122 -2.51 -20.09 10.75
N ALA A 123 -1.77 -21.19 10.61
CA ALA A 123 -0.92 -21.40 9.44
C ALA A 123 -1.73 -21.42 8.12
N GLY A 124 -2.88 -22.11 8.12
CA GLY A 124 -3.79 -22.15 6.96
C GLY A 124 -4.36 -20.77 6.63
N ALA A 125 -4.87 -20.05 7.63
CA ALA A 125 -5.40 -18.69 7.44
C ALA A 125 -4.31 -17.72 6.96
N ALA A 126 -3.09 -17.82 7.50
CA ALA A 126 -1.97 -16.96 7.14
C ALA A 126 -1.56 -17.20 5.68
N LEU A 127 -1.53 -18.46 5.25
CA LEU A 127 -1.26 -18.82 3.87
C LEU A 127 -2.30 -18.23 2.90
N VAL A 128 -3.60 -18.37 3.21
CA VAL A 128 -4.68 -17.79 2.38
C VAL A 128 -4.53 -16.27 2.27
N TRP A 129 -4.27 -15.60 3.38
CA TRP A 129 -4.09 -14.15 3.39
C TRP A 129 -2.86 -13.69 2.62
N LEU A 130 -1.73 -14.41 2.75
CA LEU A 130 -0.52 -14.18 1.96
C LEU A 130 -0.75 -14.40 0.46
N LEU A 131 -1.47 -15.44 0.07
CA LEU A 131 -1.83 -15.70 -1.32
C LEU A 131 -2.73 -14.61 -1.89
N GLN A 132 -3.69 -14.10 -1.10
CA GLN A 132 -4.54 -12.98 -1.51
C GLN A 132 -3.72 -11.70 -1.73
N CYS A 133 -2.83 -11.36 -0.79
CA CYS A 133 -1.97 -10.19 -0.90
C CYS A 133 -0.96 -10.34 -2.06
N GLY A 134 -0.34 -11.51 -2.19
CA GLY A 134 0.61 -11.83 -3.25
C GLY A 134 -0.04 -11.82 -4.63
N GLY A 135 -1.22 -12.43 -4.79
CA GLY A 135 -1.98 -12.42 -6.04
C GLY A 135 -2.30 -11.01 -6.49
N TYR A 136 -2.80 -10.16 -5.60
CA TYR A 136 -3.02 -8.76 -5.90
C TYR A 136 -1.72 -8.02 -6.27
N GLY A 137 -0.65 -8.24 -5.51
CA GLY A 137 0.66 -7.64 -5.78
C GLY A 137 1.18 -8.00 -7.19
N ILE A 138 1.06 -9.26 -7.58
CA ILE A 138 1.43 -9.75 -8.92
C ILE A 138 0.55 -9.10 -9.99
N SER A 139 -0.78 -9.13 -9.83
CA SER A 139 -1.70 -8.50 -10.79
C SER A 139 -1.42 -7.00 -10.96
N ARG A 140 -1.11 -6.31 -9.85
CA ARG A 140 -0.76 -4.88 -9.86
C ARG A 140 0.57 -4.64 -10.55
N LEU A 141 1.57 -5.49 -10.31
CA LEU A 141 2.88 -5.42 -10.93
C LEU A 141 2.80 -5.63 -12.45
N ILE A 142 2.04 -6.63 -12.89
CA ILE A 142 1.76 -6.91 -14.31
C ILE A 142 1.09 -5.71 -14.96
N TRP A 143 0.03 -5.19 -14.35
CA TRP A 143 -0.67 -4.00 -14.85
C TRP A 143 0.29 -2.80 -14.96
N TRP A 144 1.12 -2.57 -13.95
CA TRP A 144 2.09 -1.48 -13.94
C TRP A 144 3.10 -1.63 -15.06
N PHE A 145 3.67 -2.82 -15.27
CA PHE A 145 4.61 -3.06 -16.37
C PHE A 145 3.96 -2.83 -17.75
N ALA A 146 2.70 -3.19 -17.91
CA ALA A 146 1.95 -2.99 -19.15
C ALA A 146 1.62 -1.51 -19.43
N HIS A 147 1.44 -0.69 -18.39
CA HIS A 147 0.97 0.71 -18.51
C HIS A 147 2.01 1.75 -18.11
N ARG A 148 3.27 1.35 -17.86
CA ARG A 148 4.33 2.27 -17.40
C ARG A 148 4.60 3.45 -18.34
N SER A 149 4.34 3.29 -19.64
CA SER A 149 4.49 4.34 -20.66
C SER A 149 3.38 5.40 -20.63
N GLN A 150 2.23 5.09 -20.02
CA GLN A 150 1.14 6.05 -19.81
C GLN A 150 1.24 6.74 -18.44
N ALA A 151 2.14 6.25 -17.58
CA ALA A 151 2.37 6.76 -16.23
C ALA A 151 3.56 7.76 -16.15
N SER A 152 4.18 8.09 -17.28
CA SER A 152 5.31 9.04 -17.42
C SER A 152 4.86 10.40 -17.91
#